data_AF-A0A222MXB0-F1
#
_entry.id   AF-A0A222MXB0-F1
#
_cell.length_a   1.000
_cell.length_b   1.000
_cell.length_c   1.000
_cell.angle_alpha   90.00
_cell.angle_beta   90.00
_cell.angle_gamma   90.00
#
_symmetry.space_group_name_H-M   'P 1'
#
loop_
_entity.id
_entity.type
_entity.pdbx_description
1 polymer ?
#
loop_
_entity_poly.entity_id
_entity_poly.type
_entity_poly.pdbx_seq_one_letter_code
_entity_poly.pdbx_strand_id
1 'polypeptide(L)' 'MQQWINDFKLAIIDEDVNSIEKLLDTKISSTDMNELRQAKALMDEALTLMQNKKNKVAVQIQKIQKAKKFFEQ' A
#
# COMPACT_ATOMS: atom_id res chain seq x y z
N MET A 1 -9.76 16.93 7.05
CA MET A 1 -8.54 16.15 7.33
C MET A 1 -8.85 14.87 8.11
N GLN A 2 -9.56 14.94 9.25
CA GLN A 2 -9.91 13.75 10.07
C GLN A 2 -10.61 12.60 9.32
N GLN A 3 -11.57 12.91 8.45
CA GLN A 3 -12.25 11.89 7.64
C GLN A 3 -11.29 11.20 6.67
N TRP A 4 -10.45 11.97 5.96
CA TRP A 4 -9.41 11.42 5.09
C TRP A 4 -8.45 10.51 5.86
N ILE A 5 -8.02 10.90 7.07
CA ILE A 5 -7.15 10.07 7.93
C ILE A 5 -7.83 8.73 8.29
N ASN A 6 -9.12 8.76 8.61
CA ASN A 6 -9.86 7.55 8.95
C ASN A 6 -10.07 6.64 7.74
N ASP A 7 -10.46 7.22 6.60
CA ASP A 7 -10.65 6.48 5.35
C ASP A 7 -9.33 5.86 4.89
N PHE A 8 -8.20 6.56 5.05
CA PHE A 8 -6.87 6.06 4.73
C PHE A 8 -6.44 4.91 5.65
N LYS A 9 -6.72 5.02 6.96
CA LYS A 9 -6.49 3.92 7.92
C LYS A 9 -7.27 2.68 7.53
N LEU A 10 -8.56 2.83 7.20
CA LEU A 10 -9.40 1.71 6.75
C LEU A 10 -8.86 1.09 5.46
N ALA A 11 -8.48 1.91 4.48
CA ALA A 11 -7.93 1.42 3.22
C ALA A 11 -6.60 0.66 3.40
N ILE A 12 -5.74 1.08 4.34
CA ILE A 12 -4.53 0.32 4.71
C ILE A 12 -4.90 -1.02 5.37
N ILE A 13 -5.82 -1.01 6.34
CA ILE A 13 -6.24 -2.22 7.08
C ILE A 13 -6.85 -3.26 6.13
N ASP A 14 -7.70 -2.81 5.21
CA ASP A 14 -8.36 -3.68 4.23
C ASP A 14 -7.43 -4.06 3.05
N GLU A 15 -6.20 -3.55 3.05
CA GLU A 15 -5.21 -3.66 1.95
C GLU A 15 -5.79 -3.28 0.56
N ASP A 16 -6.75 -2.35 0.54
CA ASP A 16 -7.42 -1.88 -0.68
C ASP A 16 -6.58 -0.82 -1.39
N VAL A 17 -5.76 -1.30 -2.32
CA VAL A 17 -4.86 -0.49 -3.13
C VAL A 17 -5.62 0.58 -3.94
N ASN A 18 -6.82 0.30 -4.43
CA ASN A 18 -7.57 1.26 -5.24
C ASN A 18 -8.05 2.45 -4.40
N SER A 19 -8.48 2.17 -3.17
CA SER A 19 -8.90 3.21 -2.22
C SER A 19 -7.69 4.03 -1.76
N ILE A 20 -6.54 3.40 -1.51
CA ILE A 20 -5.29 4.10 -1.20
C ILE A 20 -4.89 5.04 -2.35
N GLU A 21 -4.90 4.57 -3.61
CA GLU A 21 -4.54 5.39 -4.77
C GLU A 21 -5.47 6.61 -4.93
N LYS A 22 -6.79 6.41 -4.80
CA LYS A 22 -7.76 7.52 -4.84
C LYS A 22 -7.53 8.56 -3.74
N LEU A 23 -7.22 8.09 -2.54
CA LEU A 23 -6.95 8.98 -1.40
C LEU A 23 -5.62 9.72 -1.55
N LEU A 24 -4.62 9.13 -2.20
CA LEU A 24 -3.33 9.78 -2.52
C LEU A 24 -3.45 10.85 -3.61
N ASP A 25 -4.37 10.68 -4.56
CA ASP A 25 -4.63 11.68 -5.61
C ASP A 25 -5.37 12.92 -5.07
N THR A 26 -5.93 12.82 -3.87
CA THR A 26 -6.62 13.93 -3.21
C THR A 26 -5.62 14.93 -2.65
N LYS A 27 -5.74 16.21 -3.05
CA LYS A 27 -4.98 17.29 -2.42
C LYS A 27 -5.44 17.49 -0.98
N ILE A 28 -4.60 17.07 -0.04
CA ILE A 28 -4.78 17.32 1.39
C ILE A 28 -3.97 18.54 1.83
N SER A 29 -4.64 19.45 2.53
CA SER A 29 -4.03 20.58 3.21
C SER A 29 -4.52 20.61 4.66
N SER A 30 -3.57 20.67 5.59
CA SER A 30 -3.86 20.93 7.01
C SER A 30 -2.80 21.87 7.56
N THR A 31 -3.23 22.74 8.46
CA THR A 31 -2.40 23.63 9.27
C THR A 31 -1.99 22.98 10.61
N ASP A 32 -2.58 21.83 10.96
CA ASP A 32 -2.24 21.08 12.16
C ASP A 32 -1.07 20.11 11.90
N MET A 33 0.05 20.37 12.58
CA MET A 33 1.25 19.54 12.53
C MET A 33 0.99 18.09 12.94
N ASN A 34 0.05 17.82 13.84
CA ASN A 34 -0.28 16.46 14.26
C ASN A 34 -0.99 15.69 13.13
N GLU A 35 -1.92 16.34 12.43
CA GLU A 35 -2.59 15.74 11.27
C GLU A 35 -1.60 15.48 10.12
N LEU A 36 -0.68 16.40 9.87
CA LEU A 36 0.38 16.21 8.88
C LEU A 36 1.32 15.06 9.25
N ARG A 37 1.67 14.92 10.53
CA ARG A 37 2.49 13.79 11.01
C ARG A 37 1.76 12.46 10.84
N GLN A 38 0.47 12.41 11.15
CA GLN A 38 -0.34 11.22 10.92
C GLN A 38 -0.44 10.87 9.43
N ALA A 39 -0.69 11.86 8.57
CA ALA A 39 -0.73 11.64 7.12
C ALA A 39 0.60 11.07 6.60
N LYS A 40 1.74 11.62 7.04
CA LYS A 40 3.06 11.08 6.69
C LYS A 40 3.23 9.62 7.13
N ALA A 41 2.89 9.30 8.38
CA ALA A 41 3.01 7.94 8.89
C ALA A 41 2.16 6.94 8.09
N LEU A 42 0.94 7.33 7.73
CA LEU A 42 0.05 6.54 6.90
C LEU A 42 0.60 6.33 5.49
N MET A 43 1.21 7.36 4.89
CA MET A 43 1.88 7.23 3.59
C MET A 43 3.08 6.26 3.65
N ASP A 44 3.89 6.33 4.71
CA ASP A 44 5.03 5.43 4.93
C ASP A 44 4.56 3.96 5.09
N GLU A 45 3.44 3.74 5.80
CA GLU A 45 2.81 2.43 5.93
C GLU A 45 2.24 1.91 4.59
N ALA A 46 1.52 2.75 3.85
CA ALA A 46 1.01 2.39 2.53
C ALA A 46 2.15 2.02 1.56
N LEU A 47 3.26 2.76 1.58
CA LEU A 47 4.46 2.44 0.78
C LEU A 47 5.02 1.06 1.16
N THR A 48 5.14 0.79 2.46
CA THR A 48 5.63 -0.50 2.98
C THR A 48 4.70 -1.64 2.57
N LEU A 49 3.39 -1.44 2.66
CA LEU A 49 2.37 -2.40 2.23
C LEU A 49 2.52 -2.74 0.74
N MET A 50 2.64 -1.72 -0.12
CA MET A 50 2.81 -1.91 -1.56
C MET A 50 4.09 -2.66 -1.91
N GLN A 51 5.21 -2.33 -1.26
CA GLN A 51 6.49 -3.03 -1.43
C GLN A 51 6.38 -4.51 -1.04
N ASN A 52 5.74 -4.80 0.10
CA ASN A 52 5.51 -6.17 0.55
C ASN A 52 4.65 -6.97 -0.43
N LYS A 53 3.59 -6.37 -0.97
CA LYS A 53 2.71 -7.00 -1.95
C LYS A 53 3.47 -7.32 -3.25
N LYS A 54 4.25 -6.38 -3.76
CA LYS A 54 5.13 -6.57 -4.91
C LYS A 54 6.13 -7.71 -4.69
N ASN A 55 6.78 -7.75 -3.53
CA ASN A 55 7.75 -8.79 -3.20
C ASN A 55 7.10 -10.18 -3.11
N LYS A 56 5.91 -10.30 -2.49
CA LYS A 56 5.15 -11.56 -2.45
C LYS A 56 4.85 -12.08 -3.85
N VAL A 57 4.39 -11.22 -4.76
CA VAL A 57 4.11 -11.59 -6.16
C VAL A 57 5.39 -12.04 -6.88
N ALA A 58 6.49 -11.30 -6.74
CA ALA A 58 7.77 -11.66 -7.37
C ALA A 58 8.26 -13.04 -6.91
N VAL A 59 8.17 -13.34 -5.61
CA VAL A 59 8.53 -14.66 -5.05
C VAL A 59 7.64 -15.76 -5.61
N GLN A 60 6.33 -15.54 -5.74
CA GLN A 60 5.42 -16.53 -6.34
C GLN A 60 5.73 -16.79 -7.81
N ILE A 61 6.01 -15.75 -8.60
CA ILE A 61 6.42 -15.88 -10.00
C ILE A 61 7.70 -16.72 -10.11
N GLN A 62 8.70 -16.46 -9.26
CA GLN A 62 9.93 -17.24 -9.24
C GLN A 62 9.68 -18.72 -8.93
N LYS A 63 8.76 -19.04 -8.00
CA LYS A 63 8.37 -20.43 -7.70
C LYS A 63 7.72 -21.09 -8.91
N ILE A 64 6.80 -20.40 -9.58
CA ILE A 64 6.15 -20.90 -10.81
C ILE A 64 7.18 -21.15 -11.91
N GLN A 65 8.12 -20.23 -12.11
CA GLN A 65 9.20 -20.40 -13.10
C GLN A 65 10.09 -21.60 -12.80
N LYS A 66 10.44 -21.83 -11.51
CA LYS A 66 11.21 -23.02 -11.10
C LYS A 66 10.43 -24.30 -11.34
N ALA A 67 9.14 -24.34 -10.98
CA ALA A 67 8.29 -25.49 -11.23
C ALA A 67 8.15 -25.78 -12.72
N LYS A 68 7.94 -24.74 -13.56
CA LYS A 68 7.91 -24.88 -15.02
C LYS A 68 9.20 -25.51 -15.56
N LYS A 69 10.37 -25.02 -15.15
CA LYS A 69 11.68 -25.60 -15.54
C LYS A 69 11.87 -27.04 -15.10
N PHE A 70 11.22 -27.47 -14.03
CA PHE A 70 11.24 -28.88 -13.59
C PHE A 70 10.37 -29.76 -14.48
N PHE A 71 9.22 -29.26 -14.95
CA PHE A 71 8.34 -29.99 -15.86
C PHE A 71 8.78 -29.97 -17.33
N GLU A 72 9.66 -29.03 -17.72
CA GLU A 72 10.28 -28.97 -19.06
C GLU A 72 11.58 -29.80 -19.18
N GLN A 73 11.97 -30.51 -18.12
CA GLN A 73 13.06 -31.51 -18.10
C GLN A 73 12.50 -32.92 -18.32
#